data_AF-A0A960U912-F1
#
_entry.id   AF-A0A960U912-F1
#
_cell.length_a   1.000
_cell.length_b   1.000
_cell.length_c   1.000
_cell.angle_alpha   90.00
_cell.angle_beta   90.00
_cell.angle_gamma   90.00
#
_symmetry.space_group_name_H-M   'P 1'
#
loop_
_entity.id
_entity.type
_entity.pdbx_description
1 polymer ?
#
loop_
_entity_poly.entity_id
_entity_poly.type
_entity_poly.pdbx_seq_one_letter_code
_entity_poly.pdbx_strand_id
1 'polypeptide(L)'
;MFVAKYDTSGTFQWVKQEGLTGIQTFSYGVVVDSSGNSYAAGRGGIGSKTGLMDAFVVKFDTNGTKQWSQQLGVTNKVVEGRTLYRDASGIIYTCGFTNTDLESQTKTGTQDLFVSTKLNP
;
A
#
# COMPACT_ATOMS: atom_id res chain seq x y z
N MET A 1 -3.97 6.03 -7.82
CA MET A 1 -3.44 4.67 -8.05
C MET A 1 -4.41 3.93 -8.96
N PHE A 2 -3.94 2.97 -9.76
CA PHE A 2 -4.81 1.95 -10.33
C PHE A 2 -4.25 0.54 -10.11
N VAL A 3 -5.13 -0.45 -10.08
CA VAL A 3 -4.82 -1.89 -10.17
C VAL A 3 -5.70 -2.44 -11.28
N ALA A 4 -5.10 -3.19 -12.20
CA ALA A 4 -5.80 -3.86 -13.27
C ALA A 4 -5.57 -5.37 -13.18
N LYS A 5 -6.61 -6.14 -13.45
CA LYS A 5 -6.55 -7.60 -13.53
C LYS A 5 -6.82 -8.04 -14.97
N TYR A 6 -6.00 -8.98 -15.42
CA TYR A 6 -6.15 -9.70 -16.67
C TYR A 6 -6.17 -11.20 -16.34
N ASP A 7 -6.79 -12.01 -17.20
CA ASP A 7 -6.65 -13.46 -17.13
C ASP A 7 -5.31 -13.93 -17.73
N THR A 8 -5.08 -15.25 -17.73
CA THR A 8 -3.84 -15.85 -18.25
C THR A 8 -3.66 -15.69 -19.76
N SER A 9 -4.74 -15.37 -20.48
CA SER A 9 -4.72 -15.08 -21.91
C SER A 9 -4.50 -13.58 -22.19
N GLY A 10 -4.37 -12.76 -21.14
CA GLY A 10 -4.26 -11.31 -21.26
C GLY A 10 -5.61 -10.60 -21.47
N THR A 11 -6.74 -11.29 -21.28
CA THR A 11 -8.07 -10.69 -21.40
C THR A 11 -8.32 -9.82 -20.17
N PHE A 12 -8.72 -8.58 -20.40
CA PHE A 12 -9.10 -7.64 -19.34
C PHE A 12 -10.25 -8.21 -18.49
N GLN A 13 -10.11 -8.12 -17.16
CA GLN A 13 -11.13 -8.52 -16.20
C GLN A 13 -11.73 -7.30 -15.51
N TRP A 14 -10.88 -6.48 -14.87
CA TRP A 14 -11.32 -5.26 -14.20
C TRP A 14 -10.17 -4.28 -13.99
N VAL A 15 -10.54 -3.02 -13.72
CA VAL A 15 -9.65 -1.99 -13.21
C VAL A 15 -10.26 -1.34 -11.97
N LYS A 16 -9.43 -1.00 -11.00
CA LYS A 16 -9.81 -0.21 -9.82
C LYS A 16 -8.89 0.98 -9.71
N GLN A 17 -9.48 2.17 -9.68
CA GLN A 17 -8.77 3.42 -9.50
C GLN A 17 -9.20 4.03 -8.17
N GLU A 18 -8.23 4.26 -7.28
CA GLU A 18 -8.47 4.86 -5.97
C GLU A 18 -7.48 6.00 -5.70
N GLY A 19 -7.98 6.97 -4.93
CA GLY A 19 -7.28 8.19 -4.55
C GLY A 19 -8.21 9.15 -3.83
N LEU A 20 -7.65 10.28 -3.38
CA LEU A 20 -8.42 11.41 -2.84
C LEU A 20 -8.34 12.59 -3.80
N THR A 21 -9.42 13.36 -3.90
CA THR A 21 -9.46 14.60 -4.70
C THR A 21 -8.34 15.54 -4.27
N GLY A 22 -7.57 16.04 -5.24
CA GLY A 22 -6.46 16.96 -5.00
C GLY A 22 -5.19 16.31 -4.42
N ILE A 23 -5.17 14.98 -4.22
CA ILE A 23 -4.00 14.25 -3.70
C ILE A 23 -3.45 13.32 -4.78
N GLN A 24 -2.14 13.40 -5.01
CA GLN A 24 -1.47 12.40 -5.84
C GLN A 24 -1.34 11.07 -5.07
N THR A 25 -1.91 10.01 -5.63
CA THR A 25 -1.82 8.64 -5.08
C THR A 25 -1.15 7.72 -6.09
N PHE A 26 -0.03 7.11 -5.71
CA PHE A 26 0.76 6.20 -6.54
C PHE A 26 0.68 4.79 -5.99
N SER A 27 0.61 3.79 -6.88
CA SER A 27 0.84 2.38 -6.57
C SER A 27 2.22 1.96 -7.06
N TYR A 28 2.93 1.16 -6.27
CA TYR A 28 4.29 0.71 -6.59
C TYR A 28 4.46 -0.81 -6.53
N GLY A 29 3.68 -1.50 -5.68
CA GLY A 29 3.75 -2.95 -5.54
C GLY A 29 2.37 -3.60 -5.54
N VAL A 30 2.30 -4.82 -6.07
CA VAL A 30 1.10 -5.67 -6.02
C VAL A 30 1.51 -7.11 -5.71
N VAL A 31 0.75 -7.78 -4.86
CA VAL A 31 0.84 -9.24 -4.60
C VAL A 31 -0.55 -9.84 -4.62
N VAL A 32 -0.64 -11.15 -4.87
CA VAL A 32 -1.90 -11.88 -4.94
C VAL A 32 -1.83 -13.07 -3.98
N ASP A 33 -2.90 -13.33 -3.24
CA ASP A 33 -2.98 -14.53 -2.39
C ASP A 33 -3.46 -15.77 -3.18
N SER A 34 -3.39 -16.94 -2.54
CA SER A 34 -3.81 -18.22 -3.15
C SER A 34 -5.30 -18.26 -3.51
N SER A 35 -6.11 -17.38 -2.92
CA SER A 35 -7.54 -17.25 -3.24
C SER A 35 -7.79 -16.24 -4.36
N GLY A 36 -6.74 -15.61 -4.90
CA GLY A 36 -6.81 -14.65 -5.99
C GLY A 36 -7.13 -13.21 -5.55
N ASN A 37 -7.15 -12.92 -4.26
CA ASN A 37 -7.30 -11.54 -3.77
C ASN A 37 -6.02 -10.77 -4.03
N SER A 38 -6.16 -9.50 -4.40
CA SER A 38 -5.03 -8.64 -4.76
C SER A 38 -4.76 -7.64 -3.64
N TYR A 39 -3.50 -7.43 -3.32
CA TYR A 39 -3.03 -6.45 -2.36
C TYR A 39 -2.13 -5.49 -3.12
N ALA A 40 -2.35 -4.19 -2.97
CA ALA A 40 -1.52 -3.18 -3.59
C ALA A 40 -1.01 -2.21 -2.54
N ALA A 41 0.23 -1.76 -2.70
CA ALA A 41 0.84 -0.75 -1.84
C ALA A 41 1.35 0.43 -2.64
N GLY A 42 1.49 1.54 -1.93
CA GLY A 42 2.09 2.73 -2.47
C GLY A 42 2.08 3.87 -1.49
N ARG A 43 1.98 5.08 -2.04
CA ARG A 43 1.90 6.33 -1.27
C ARG A 43 0.76 7.22 -1.70
N GLY A 44 0.21 7.98 -0.75
CA GLY A 44 -0.80 9.00 -1.02
C GLY A 44 -1.99 8.89 -0.09
N GLY A 45 -3.19 9.18 -0.60
CA GLY A 45 -4.43 9.04 0.15
C GLY A 45 -5.33 7.95 -0.42
N ILE A 46 -5.77 7.01 0.43
CA ILE A 46 -6.74 5.97 0.09
C ILE A 46 -7.82 5.87 1.18
N GLY A 47 -8.71 6.86 1.20
CA GLY A 47 -9.73 7.06 2.22
C GLY A 47 -9.42 8.22 3.17
N SER A 48 -8.16 8.42 3.54
CA SER A 48 -7.69 9.56 4.36
C SER A 48 -6.27 10.00 3.97
N LYS A 49 -5.75 11.07 4.58
CA LYS A 49 -4.33 11.47 4.50
C LYS A 49 -3.96 12.28 5.74
N THR A 50 -2.92 11.87 6.43
CA THR A 50 -2.42 12.46 7.68
C THR A 50 -1.13 13.24 7.47
N GLY A 51 -0.15 12.66 6.77
CA GLY A 51 1.16 13.26 6.52
C GLY A 51 1.25 14.04 5.22
N LEU A 52 2.46 14.43 4.83
CA LEU A 52 2.75 14.92 3.47
C LEU A 52 2.59 13.79 2.45
N MET A 53 3.03 12.59 2.83
CA MET A 53 2.81 11.34 2.13
C MET A 53 2.59 10.24 3.15
N ASP A 54 1.62 9.37 2.89
CA ASP A 54 1.33 8.23 3.75
C ASP A 54 1.53 6.95 2.95
N ALA A 55 2.10 5.94 3.59
CA ALA A 55 2.14 4.60 3.05
C ALA A 55 0.74 4.00 3.17
N PHE A 56 0.36 3.17 2.21
CA PHE A 56 -0.89 2.43 2.30
C PHE A 56 -0.73 1.00 1.79
N VAL A 57 -1.64 0.14 2.25
CA VAL A 57 -1.95 -1.16 1.66
C VAL A 57 -3.47 -1.23 1.47
N VAL A 58 -3.91 -1.76 0.33
CA VAL A 58 -5.32 -1.99 0.04
C VAL A 58 -5.51 -3.40 -0.49
N LYS A 59 -6.58 -4.06 -0.05
CA LYS A 59 -6.99 -5.38 -0.51
C LYS A 59 -8.24 -5.29 -1.36
N PHE A 60 -8.22 -5.98 -2.50
CA PHE A 60 -9.36 -6.24 -3.35
C PHE A 60 -9.63 -7.75 -3.43
N ASP A 61 -10.89 -8.15 -3.49
CA ASP A 61 -11.26 -9.53 -3.80
C ASP A 61 -11.00 -9.87 -5.29
N THR A 62 -11.30 -11.10 -5.68
CA THR A 62 -11.13 -11.60 -7.07
C THR A 62 -11.93 -10.82 -8.11
N ASN A 63 -13.06 -10.22 -7.71
CA ASN A 63 -13.94 -9.40 -8.55
C ASN A 63 -13.53 -7.91 -8.53
N GLY A 64 -12.48 -7.57 -7.79
CA GLY A 64 -12.00 -6.20 -7.63
C GLY A 64 -12.84 -5.37 -6.66
N THR A 65 -13.61 -5.97 -5.76
CA THR A 65 -14.29 -5.25 -4.69
C THR A 65 -13.30 -4.96 -3.58
N LYS A 66 -13.15 -3.69 -3.19
CA LYS A 66 -12.28 -3.32 -2.06
C LYS A 66 -12.81 -3.97 -0.78
N GLN A 67 -11.95 -4.73 -0.12
CA GLN A 67 -12.24 -5.37 1.16
C GLN A 67 -11.85 -4.45 2.32
N TRP A 68 -10.66 -3.86 2.24
CA TRP A 68 -10.16 -2.90 3.23
C TRP A 68 -8.99 -2.11 2.66
N SER A 69 -8.69 -0.97 3.28
CA SER A 69 -7.45 -0.23 3.09
C SER A 69 -6.90 0.21 4.45
N GLN A 70 -5.58 0.13 4.62
CA GLN A 70 -4.85 0.61 5.79
C GLN A 70 -3.86 1.69 5.35
N GLN A 71 -3.68 2.71 6.19
CA GLN A 71 -2.76 3.81 5.94
C GLN A 71 -1.85 4.05 7.15
N LEU A 72 -0.62 4.45 6.86
CA LEU A 72 0.39 4.79 7.85
C LEU A 72 1.00 6.13 7.47
N GLY A 73 0.61 7.16 8.22
CA GLY A 73 1.01 8.54 8.02
C GLY A 73 1.36 9.21 9.35
N VAL A 74 2.20 10.23 9.28
CA VAL A 74 2.57 11.08 10.43
C VAL A 74 2.47 12.54 9.99
N THR A 75 1.80 13.37 10.80
CA THR A 75 1.52 14.77 10.48
C THR A 75 2.77 15.52 10.04
N ASN A 76 2.72 16.18 8.88
CA ASN A 76 3.82 16.92 8.26
C ASN A 76 5.07 16.08 7.91
N LYS A 77 4.94 14.75 7.81
CA LYS A 77 6.04 13.83 7.48
C LYS A 77 5.76 13.01 6.23
N VAL A 78 6.80 12.36 5.73
CA VAL A 78 6.77 11.44 4.59
C VAL A 78 6.93 10.03 5.11
N VAL A 79 5.96 9.18 4.82
CA VAL A 79 6.04 7.73 4.91
C VAL A 79 5.64 7.20 3.54
N GLU A 80 6.53 6.49 2.85
CA GLU A 80 6.25 5.92 1.53
C GLU A 80 6.37 4.41 1.57
N GLY A 81 5.28 3.69 1.29
CA GLY A 81 5.34 2.25 0.98
C GLY A 81 5.68 2.07 -0.49
N ARG A 82 6.61 1.17 -0.82
CA ARG A 82 7.09 0.95 -2.19
C ARG A 82 6.92 -0.47 -2.71
N THR A 83 6.90 -1.46 -1.83
CA THR A 83 6.73 -2.85 -2.25
C THR A 83 5.87 -3.62 -1.26
N LEU A 84 5.45 -4.80 -1.69
CA LEU A 84 4.78 -5.79 -0.87
C LEU A 84 5.50 -7.13 -0.97
N TYR A 85 5.58 -7.83 0.16
CA TYR A 85 5.86 -9.25 0.21
C TYR A 85 4.78 -9.92 1.04
N ARG A 86 4.27 -11.07 0.56
CA ARG A 86 3.34 -11.92 1.29
C ARG A 86 4.04 -13.22 1.63
N ASP A 87 4.11 -13.56 2.91
CA ASP A 87 4.64 -14.86 3.32
C ASP A 87 3.62 -15.99 3.18
N ALA A 88 4.04 -17.23 3.44
CA ALA A 88 3.19 -18.40 3.34
C ALA A 88 2.03 -18.42 4.36
N SER A 89 2.18 -17.71 5.49
CA SER A 89 1.13 -17.56 6.50
C SER A 89 0.09 -16.51 6.12
N GLY A 90 0.39 -15.70 5.10
CA GLY A 90 -0.46 -14.63 4.61
C GLY A 90 -0.19 -13.27 5.23
N ILE A 91 0.89 -13.12 6.00
CA ILE A 91 1.30 -11.81 6.50
C ILE A 91 1.82 -10.97 5.34
N ILE A 92 1.34 -9.73 5.27
CA ILE A 92 1.80 -8.73 4.32
C ILE A 92 2.86 -7.86 4.97
N TYR A 93 4.05 -7.87 4.39
CA TYR A 93 5.14 -6.95 4.70
C TYR A 93 5.13 -5.87 3.63
N THR A 94 5.12 -4.61 4.07
CA THR A 94 5.43 -3.47 3.20
C THR A 94 6.81 -2.94 3.56
N CYS A 95 7.55 -2.46 2.57
CA CYS A 95 8.78 -1.72 2.83
C CYS A 95 8.83 -0.44 2.02
N GLY A 96 9.64 0.49 2.49
CA GLY A 96 9.87 1.77 1.85
C GLY A 96 10.67 2.66 2.77
N PHE A 97 10.44 3.97 2.75
CA PHE A 97 11.23 4.89 3.54
C PHE A 97 10.39 5.95 4.24
N THR A 98 10.97 6.57 5.24
CA THR A 98 10.34 7.64 6.00
C THR A 98 11.34 8.71 6.43
N ASN A 99 10.87 9.94 6.63
CA ASN A 99 11.65 11.02 7.24
C ASN A 99 11.20 11.33 8.69
N THR A 100 10.59 10.35 9.36
CA THR A 100 10.15 10.44 10.75
C THR A 100 10.43 9.17 11.52
N ASP A 101 10.35 9.25 12.84
CA ASP A 101 10.27 8.08 13.71
C ASP A 101 9.05 7.23 13.32
N LEU A 102 9.21 5.92 13.32
CA LEU A 102 8.18 4.97 12.92
C LEU A 102 8.27 3.72 13.79
N GLU A 103 7.13 3.27 14.35
CA GLU A 103 7.05 2.01 15.11
C GLU A 103 8.11 1.87 16.21
N SER A 104 8.27 2.93 17.02
CA SER A 104 9.27 3.01 18.10
C SER A 104 10.74 2.97 17.64
N GLN A 105 10.99 3.11 16.34
CA GLN A 105 12.32 3.33 15.78
C GLN A 105 12.55 4.82 15.56
N THR A 106 13.67 5.33 16.07
CA THR A 106 14.08 6.73 15.89
C THR A 106 14.80 6.91 14.55
N LYS A 107 14.42 7.93 13.80
CA LYS A 107 15.06 8.24 12.52
C LYS A 107 16.47 8.80 12.73
N THR A 108 17.47 8.12 12.19
CA THR A 108 18.88 8.52 12.27
C THR A 108 19.36 9.33 11.07
N GLY A 109 18.91 9.01 9.85
CA GLY A 109 19.31 9.69 8.60
C GLY A 109 18.40 10.86 8.20
N THR A 110 18.54 11.39 6.98
CA THR A 110 17.53 12.30 6.40
C THR A 110 16.25 11.53 6.01
N GLN A 111 16.42 10.26 5.64
CA GLN A 111 15.39 9.25 5.43
C GLN A 111 15.92 7.90 5.89
N ASP A 112 15.07 7.08 6.49
CA ASP A 112 15.39 5.72 6.93
C ASP A 112 14.48 4.72 6.21
N LEU A 113 15.02 3.52 5.94
CA LEU A 113 14.23 2.39 5.46
C LEU A 113 13.30 1.90 6.57
N PHE A 114 12.08 1.51 6.22
CA PHE A 114 11.24 0.71 7.11
C PHE A 114 10.78 -0.58 6.43
N VAL A 115 10.53 -1.59 7.26
CA VAL A 115 9.73 -2.78 6.94
C VAL A 115 8.62 -2.84 7.99
N SER A 116 7.37 -2.94 7.57
CA SER A 116 6.22 -2.90 8.47
C SER A 116 5.18 -3.93 8.08
N THR A 117 4.59 -4.57 9.08
CA THR A 117 3.39 -5.42 8.97
C THR A 117 2.15 -4.72 9.53
N LYS A 118 2.27 -3.49 10.03
CA LYS A 118 1.16 -2.73 10.65
C LYS A 118 0.03 -2.39 9.67
N LEU A 119 0.32 -2.43 8.37
CA LEU A 119 -0.67 -2.26 7.31
C LEU A 119 -1.39 -3.56 6.94
N ASN A 120 -1.09 -4.66 7.64
CA ASN A 120 -1.87 -5.90 7.62
C ASN A 120 -2.91 -5.82 8.76
N PRO A 121 -4.22 -5.91 8.47
CA PRO A 121 -5.26 -5.86 9.48
C PRO A 121 -5.27 -7.06 10.43
#